data_AF-A0A7J8GBM8-F1
#
_entry.id   AF-A0A7J8GBM8-F1
#
_cell.length_a   1.000
_cell.length_b   1.000
_cell.length_c   1.000
_cell.angle_alpha   90.00
_cell.angle_beta   90.00
_cell.angle_gamma   90.00
#
_symmetry.space_group_name_H-M   'P 1'
#
loop_
_entity.id
_entity.type
_entity.pdbx_description
1 polymer ?
#
loop_
_entity_poly.entity_id
_entity_poly.type
_entity_poly.pdbx_seq_one_letter_code
_entity_poly.pdbx_strand_id
1 'polypeptide(L)' 'MISAAQLLDELMGRDRNLAPDEKRSNVRWDHESVCKYYLCGFCPAELFTNTRSDLGK' A
#
# COMPACT_ATOMS: atom_id res chain seq x y z
N MET A 1 12.59 -4.90 -10.03
CA MET A 1 12.22 -6.21 -9.46
C MET A 1 11.50 -5.93 -8.15
N ILE A 2 10.26 -6.37 -8.01
CA ILE A 2 9.58 -6.35 -6.72
C ILE A 2 10.34 -7.35 -5.84
N SER A 3 10.85 -6.91 -4.69
CA SER A 3 11.54 -7.83 -3.79
C SER A 3 10.55 -8.86 -3.24
N ALA A 4 11.00 -10.07 -2.95
CA ALA A 4 10.13 -11.11 -2.38
C ALA A 4 9.42 -10.63 -1.09
N ALA A 5 10.09 -9.77 -0.31
CA ALA A 5 9.52 -9.14 0.87
C ALA A 5 8.33 -8.23 0.54
N GLN A 6 8.44 -7.40 -0.51
CA GLN A 6 7.38 -6.49 -0.93
C GLN A 6 6.13 -7.23 -1.40
N LEU A 7 6.30 -8.29 -2.19
CA LEU A 7 5.18 -9.12 -2.63
C LEU A 7 4.47 -9.78 -1.45
N LEU A 8 5.24 -10.26 -0.47
CA LEU A 8 4.69 -10.86 0.74
C LEU A 8 3.99 -9.82 1.63
N ASP A 9 4.46 -8.57 1.68
CA ASP A 9 3.81 -7.50 2.43
C ASP A 9 2.46 -7.09 1.79
N GLU A 10 2.37 -7.12 0.45
CA GLU A 10 1.11 -6.92 -0.28
C GLU A 10 0.12 -8.07 -0.02
N LEU A 11 0.59 -9.31 0.05
CA LEU A 11 -0.26 -10.50 0.23
C LEU A 11 -0.69 -10.73 1.69
N MET A 12 0.24 -10.54 2.63
CA MET A 12 0.03 -10.87 4.06
C MET A 12 -0.32 -9.63 4.89
N GLY A 13 -0.19 -8.43 4.32
CA GLY A 13 -0.39 -7.15 5.00
C GLY A 13 0.83 -6.71 5.81
N ARG A 14 0.80 -5.44 6.24
CA ARG A 14 1.87 -4.78 7.00
C ARG A 14 2.16 -5.42 8.36
N ASP A 15 1.20 -6.14 8.91
CA ASP A 15 1.28 -6.78 10.22
C ASP A 15 1.91 -8.20 10.19
N ARG A 16 2.47 -8.65 9.05
CA ARG A 16 3.03 -10.01 8.89
C ARG A 16 4.07 -10.37 9.97
N ASN A 17 4.88 -9.40 10.36
CA ASN A 17 6.01 -9.62 11.27
C ASN A 17 5.65 -9.39 12.75
N LEU A 18 4.38 -9.11 13.10
CA LEU A 18 3.99 -8.90 14.49
C LEU A 18 4.05 -10.21 15.29
N ALA A 19 4.63 -10.13 16.49
CA ALA A 19 4.57 -11.21 17.46
C ALA A 19 3.14 -11.39 18.01
N PRO A 20 2.79 -12.58 18.56
CA PRO A 20 1.43 -12.87 19.04
C PRO A 20 0.92 -11.92 20.15
N ASP A 21 1.83 -11.28 20.88
CA ASP A 21 1.59 -10.34 21.97
C ASP A 21 1.63 -8.86 21.54
N GLU A 22 2.04 -8.58 20.31
CA GLU A 22 2.10 -7.21 19.78
C GLU A 22 0.73 -6.73 19.28
N LYS A 23 0.41 -5.47 19.57
CA LYS A 23 -0.84 -4.85 19.12
C LYS A 23 -0.73 -4.45 17.65
N ARG A 24 -1.66 -4.97 16.84
CA ARG A 24 -1.85 -4.54 15.45
C ARG A 24 -2.16 -3.05 15.38
N SER A 25 -1.51 -2.37 14.45
CA SER A 25 -1.86 -0.98 14.14
C SER A 25 -3.13 -0.96 13.32
N ASN A 26 -4.27 -0.62 13.95
CA ASN A 26 -5.53 -0.46 13.23
C ASN A 26 -5.49 0.86 12.44
N VAL A 27 -4.93 0.81 11.23
CA VAL A 27 -4.93 1.95 10.31
C VAL A 27 -6.36 2.17 9.82
N ARG A 28 -6.93 3.32 10.18
CA ARG A 28 -8.26 3.72 9.71
C ARG A 28 -8.16 4.33 8.31
N TRP A 29 -9.25 4.23 7.54
CA TRP A 29 -9.30 4.68 6.14
C TRP A 29 -9.04 6.18 5.94
N ASP A 30 -9.21 6.98 6.98
CA ASP A 30 -8.99 8.43 6.98
C ASP A 30 -7.57 8.83 7.40
N HIS A 31 -6.73 7.85 7.78
CA HIS A 31 -5.35 8.09 8.15
C HIS A 31 -4.55 8.71 6.99
N GLU A 32 -3.66 9.65 7.28
CA GLU A 32 -2.92 10.42 6.27
C GLU A 32 -2.05 9.55 5.35
N SER A 33 -1.54 8.42 5.88
CA SER A 33 -0.76 7.47 5.08
C SER A 33 -1.58 6.57 4.15
N VAL A 34 -2.92 6.69 4.15
CA VAL A 34 -3.81 5.91 3.28
C VAL A 34 -4.14 6.70 2.03
N CYS A 35 -3.79 6.14 0.86
CA CYS A 35 -4.19 6.72 -0.43
C CYS A 35 -5.70 6.54 -0.64
N LYS A 36 -6.46 7.62 -0.43
CA LYS A 36 -7.93 7.63 -0.60
C LYS A 36 -8.35 7.35 -2.05
N TYR A 37 -7.56 7.81 -3.02
CA TYR A 37 -7.83 7.58 -4.44
C TYR A 37 -7.70 6.10 -4.83
N TYR A 38 -6.75 5.39 -4.19
CA TYR A 38 -6.60 3.95 -4.35
C TYR A 38 -7.80 3.19 -3.79
N LEU A 39 -8.31 3.59 -2.62
CA LEU A 39 -9.54 3.00 -2.07
C LEU A 39 -10.75 3.18 -2.98
N CYS A 40 -10.84 4.29 -3.70
CA CYS A 40 -11.90 4.55 -4.66
C CYS A 40 -11.64 3.95 -6.06
N GLY A 41 -10.51 3.27 -6.28
CA GLY A 41 -10.13 2.67 -7.56
C GLY A 41 -9.62 3.64 -8.64
N PHE A 42 -9.44 4.91 -8.30
CA PHE A 42 -9.00 5.98 -9.22
C PHE A 42 -7.66 6.57 -8.80
N CYS A 43 -6.69 5.73 -8.41
CA CYS A 43 -5.36 6.19 -8.04
C CYS A 43 -4.59 6.66 -9.28
N PRO A 44 -4.21 7.95 -9.39
CA PRO A 44 -3.47 8.44 -10.56
C PRO A 44 -2.09 7.78 -10.70
N ALA A 45 -1.47 7.41 -9.58
CA ALA A 45 -0.17 6.73 -9.57
C ALA A 45 -0.23 5.29 -10.10
N GLU A 46 -1.41 4.66 -10.14
CA GLU A 46 -1.57 3.37 -10.84
C GLU A 46 -2.04 3.57 -12.28
N LEU A 47 -3.08 4.38 -12.50
CA LEU A 47 -3.71 4.53 -13.81
C LEU A 47 -2.75 5.05 -14.89
N PHE A 48 -1.81 5.92 -14.52
CA PHE A 48 -0.93 6.60 -15.47
C PHE A 48 0.52 6.09 -15.44
N THR A 49 0.78 4.92 -14.84
CA THR A 49 2.13 4.33 -14.87
C THR A 49 2.61 4.07 -16.31
N ASN A 50 3.87 4.41 -16.58
CA ASN A 50 4.49 4.35 -17.91
C ASN A 50 3.82 5.24 -18.99
N THR A 51 2.96 6.18 -18.58
CA THR A 51 2.42 7.19 -19.49
C THR A 51 3.20 8.49 -19.33
N ARG A 52 2.96 9.45 -20.23
CA ARG A 52 3.55 10.79 -20.14
C ARG A 52 3.17 11.53 -18.84
N SER A 53 2.07 11.15 -18.21
CA SER A 53 1.56 11.74 -16.96
C SER A 53 1.94 10.93 -15.72
N ASP A 54 2.90 10.01 -15.84
CA ASP A 54 3.41 9.27 -14.70
C ASP A 54 4.00 10.23 -13.66
N LEU A 55 3.54 10.10 -12.41
CA LEU A 55 3.98 10.92 -11.29
C LEU A 55 5.36 10.49 -10.76
N GLY A 56 5.88 9.35 -11.24
CA GLY A 56 7.05 8.71 -10.67
C GLY A 56 6.74 8.00 -9.35
N LYS A 57 7.73 7.29 -8.83
CA LYS A 57 7.69 6.66 -7.50
C LYS A 57 8.63 7.35 -6.54
#